data_AF-A0A382L6Z6-F1
#
_entry.id   AF-A0A382L6Z6-F1
#
_cell.length_a   1.000
_cell.length_b   1.000
_cell.length_c   1.000
_cell.angle_alpha   90.00
_cell.angle_beta   90.00
_cell.angle_gamma   90.00
#
_symmetry.space_group_name_H-M   'P 1'
#
loop_
_entity.id
_entity.type
_entity.pdbx_description
1 polymer ?
#
loop_
_entity_poly.entity_id
_entity_poly.type
_entity_poly.pdbx_seq_one_letter_code
_entity_poly.pdbx_strand_id
1 'polypeptide(L)'
;MKIGILALQGDYLKHEQLVLKLGWDCVRVRYKKDFSSLNGLIIPGGESTTLTKLLKATGLFVPLKEFAETHPILGTCAGLILMSSESSDTRVSPLGLLNIKVERNAFGRQIHSF
;
A
#
# COMPACT_ATOMS: atom_id res chain seq x y z
N MET A 1 -12.87 -9.59 -11.81
CA MET A 1 -12.50 -8.33 -11.11
C MET A 1 -11.08 -7.98 -11.49
N LYS A 2 -10.76 -6.69 -11.50
CA LYS A 2 -9.42 -6.16 -11.78
C LYS A 2 -8.85 -5.49 -10.54
N ILE A 3 -7.80 -6.08 -9.97
CA ILE A 3 -7.18 -5.62 -8.73
C ILE A 3 -5.84 -4.96 -9.04
N GLY A 4 -5.65 -3.76 -8.52
CA GLY A 4 -4.36 -3.09 -8.57
C GLY A 4 -3.47 -3.54 -7.42
N ILE A 5 -2.15 -3.55 -7.65
CA ILE A 5 -1.15 -3.70 -6.60
C ILE A 5 -0.14 -2.58 -6.75
N LEU A 6 0.06 -1.78 -5.69
CA LEU A 6 1.07 -0.72 -5.69
C LEU A 6 2.45 -1.34 -5.88
N ALA A 7 3.09 -1.09 -7.03
CA ALA A 7 4.30 -1.78 -7.46
C ALA A 7 5.51 -0.84 -7.56
N LEU A 8 5.64 0.07 -6.58
CA LEU A 8 6.76 1.01 -6.45
C LEU A 8 7.95 0.38 -5.70
N GLN A 9 7.67 -0.38 -4.65
CA GLN A 9 8.65 -1.12 -3.82
C GLN A 9 7.89 -2.21 -3.04
N GLY A 10 8.62 -3.19 -2.52
CA GLY A 10 8.09 -4.19 -1.59
C GLY A 10 7.72 -5.52 -2.25
N ASP A 11 7.07 -6.40 -1.49
CA ASP A 11 6.77 -7.78 -1.85
C ASP A 11 5.49 -7.91 -2.73
N TYR A 12 5.29 -6.99 -3.67
CA TYR A 12 4.09 -6.94 -4.52
C TYR A 12 3.90 -8.20 -5.39
N LEU A 13 4.98 -8.90 -5.76
CA LEU A 13 4.93 -10.13 -6.56
C LEU A 13 4.14 -11.25 -5.87
N LYS A 14 4.21 -11.36 -4.54
CA LYS A 14 3.45 -12.37 -3.77
C LYS A 14 1.96 -12.10 -3.84
N HIS A 15 1.57 -10.83 -3.72
CA HIS A 15 0.17 -10.41 -3.86
C HIS A 15 -0.33 -10.64 -5.28
N GLU A 16 0.48 -10.35 -6.31
CA GLU A 16 0.12 -10.60 -7.71
C GLU A 16 -0.17 -12.08 -7.97
N GLN A 17 0.71 -12.96 -7.49
CA GLN A 17 0.50 -14.40 -7.59
C GLN A 17 -0.79 -14.85 -6.92
N LEU A 18 -1.15 -14.29 -5.77
CA LEU A 18 -2.40 -14.62 -5.07
C LEU A 18 -3.63 -14.12 -5.85
N VAL A 19 -3.61 -12.89 -6.36
CA VAL A 19 -4.70 -12.34 -7.18
C VAL A 19 -4.92 -13.20 -8.43
N LEU A 20 -3.85 -13.58 -9.13
CA LEU A 20 -3.94 -14.45 -10.31
C LEU A 20 -4.44 -15.85 -9.96
N LYS A 21 -4.02 -16.42 -8.83
CA LYS A 21 -4.53 -17.72 -8.34
C LYS A 21 -6.02 -17.70 -8.01
N LEU A 22 -6.56 -16.55 -7.62
CA LEU A 22 -8.00 -16.35 -7.40
C LEU A 22 -8.78 -16.16 -8.72
N GLY A 23 -8.11 -16.14 -9.87
CA GLY A 23 -8.73 -15.99 -11.18
C GLY A 23 -9.11 -14.54 -11.51
N TRP A 24 -8.47 -13.56 -10.89
CA TRP A 24 -8.72 -12.13 -11.15
C TRP A 24 -7.61 -11.49 -11.96
N ASP A 25 -7.94 -10.42 -12.68
CA ASP A 25 -6.95 -9.62 -13.39
C ASP A 25 -6.12 -8.82 -12.39
N CYS A 26 -4.81 -8.77 -12.61
CA CYS A 26 -3.89 -8.02 -11.78
C CYS A 26 -3.22 -6.89 -12.57
N VAL A 27 -3.21 -5.69 -12.02
CA VAL A 27 -2.50 -4.53 -12.58
C VAL A 27 -1.45 -4.05 -11.59
N ARG A 28 -0.19 -3.98 -12.04
CA ARG A 28 0.88 -3.34 -11.26
C ARG A 28 0.75 -1.83 -11.39
N VAL A 29 0.39 -1.17 -10.30
CA VAL A 29 0.16 0.28 -10.26
C VAL A 29 1.49 0.99 -10.01
N ARG A 30 1.95 1.72 -11.02
CA ARG A 30 3.19 2.53 -11.00
C ARG A 30 2.96 3.97 -11.46
N TYR A 31 1.85 4.23 -12.13
CA TYR A 31 1.47 5.51 -12.70
C TYR A 31 -0.01 5.81 -12.44
N LYS A 32 -0.38 7.10 -12.51
CA LYS A 32 -1.76 7.55 -12.25
C LYS A 32 -2.78 6.85 -13.16
N LYS A 33 -2.43 6.60 -14.42
CA LYS A 33 -3.29 5.90 -15.38
C LYS A 33 -3.63 4.47 -14.97
N ASP A 34 -2.79 3.81 -14.17
CA ASP A 34 -2.98 2.40 -13.81
C ASP A 34 -4.14 2.21 -12.83
N PHE A 35 -4.64 3.30 -12.22
CA PHE A 35 -5.84 3.29 -11.38
C PHE A 35 -7.14 3.14 -12.18
N SER A 36 -7.10 3.36 -13.50
CA SER A 36 -8.30 3.27 -14.33
C SER A 36 -8.88 1.85 -14.34
N SER A 37 -10.18 1.74 -14.13
CA SER A 37 -10.93 0.47 -14.20
C SER A 37 -10.54 -0.58 -13.15
N LEU A 38 -9.86 -0.18 -12.06
CA LEU A 38 -9.62 -1.07 -10.94
C LEU A 38 -10.87 -1.21 -10.07
N ASN A 39 -11.10 -2.39 -9.52
CA ASN A 39 -12.15 -2.64 -8.52
C ASN A 39 -11.63 -2.51 -7.08
N GLY A 40 -10.32 -2.45 -6.89
CA GLY A 40 -9.68 -2.30 -5.59
C GLY A 40 -8.17 -2.26 -5.71
N LEU A 41 -7.49 -1.88 -4.63
CA LEU A 41 -6.04 -1.73 -4.59
C LEU A 41 -5.44 -2.48 -3.39
N ILE A 42 -4.31 -3.14 -3.61
CA ILE A 42 -3.47 -3.70 -2.56
C ILE A 42 -2.22 -2.82 -2.38
N ILE A 43 -1.95 -2.41 -1.15
CA ILE A 43 -0.69 -1.79 -0.75
C ILE A 43 0.15 -2.87 -0.02
N PRO A 44 1.24 -3.35 -0.64
CA PRO A 44 1.98 -4.49 -0.14
C PRO A 44 2.82 -4.14 1.11
N GLY A 45 3.37 -5.19 1.74
CA GLY A 45 4.46 -5.06 2.69
C GLY A 45 5.75 -4.59 2.01
N GLY A 46 6.69 -4.08 2.81
CA GLY A 46 7.93 -3.45 2.32
C GLY A 46 8.47 -2.48 3.36
N GLU A 47 9.08 -1.39 2.91
CA GLU A 47 9.57 -0.33 3.80
C GLU A 47 8.67 0.91 3.66
N SER A 48 7.88 1.21 4.70
CA SER A 48 6.85 2.27 4.67
C SER A 48 7.44 3.67 4.42
N THR A 49 8.67 3.94 4.88
CA THR A 49 9.36 5.22 4.62
C THR A 49 9.78 5.36 3.16
N THR A 50 10.25 4.27 2.54
CA THR A 50 10.57 4.23 1.11
C THR A 50 9.32 4.38 0.26
N LEU A 51 8.24 3.67 0.61
CA LEU A 51 6.96 3.81 -0.09
C LEU A 51 6.40 5.24 0.02
N THR A 52 6.50 5.88 1.18
CA THR A 52 6.14 7.31 1.35
C THR A 52 6.91 8.19 0.37
N LYS A 53 8.24 8.04 0.32
CA LYS A 53 9.10 8.82 -0.57
C LYS A 53 8.74 8.59 -2.04
N LEU A 54 8.52 7.34 -2.44
CA LEU A 54 8.18 6.99 -3.82
C LEU A 54 6.79 7.50 -4.21
N LEU A 55 5.76 7.32 -3.37
CA LEU A 55 4.41 7.84 -3.65
C LEU A 55 4.41 9.35 -3.91
N LYS A 56 5.20 10.11 -3.14
CA LYS A 56 5.37 11.55 -3.36
C LYS A 56 6.15 11.84 -4.64
N ALA A 57 7.28 11.17 -4.85
CA ALA A 57 8.14 11.39 -6.01
C ALA A 57 7.46 11.04 -7.34
N THR A 58 6.58 10.04 -7.36
CA THR A 58 5.82 9.64 -8.56
C THR A 58 4.49 10.36 -8.71
N GLY A 59 4.15 11.30 -7.81
CA GLY A 59 2.87 12.01 -7.83
C GLY A 59 1.64 11.13 -7.60
N LEU A 60 1.81 9.95 -6.98
CA LEU A 60 0.74 8.99 -6.73
C LEU A 60 0.04 9.16 -5.38
N PHE A 61 0.61 9.98 -4.49
CA PHE A 61 0.03 10.19 -3.16
C PHE A 61 -1.42 10.69 -3.21
N VAL A 62 -1.69 11.73 -4.00
CA VAL A 62 -3.04 12.30 -4.14
C VAL A 62 -3.98 11.35 -4.90
N PRO A 63 -3.64 10.81 -6.08
CA PRO A 63 -4.49 9.85 -6.77
C PRO A 63 -4.87 8.62 -5.95
N LEU A 64 -3.97 8.13 -5.10
CA LEU A 64 -4.26 6.99 -4.23
C LEU A 64 -5.30 7.36 -3.17
N LYS A 65 -5.19 8.55 -2.55
CA LYS A 65 -6.20 9.04 -1.60
C LYS A 65 -7.56 9.22 -2.28
N GLU A 66 -7.61 9.84 -3.45
CA GLU A 66 -8.83 10.02 -4.24
C GLU A 66 -9.46 8.65 -4.59
N PHE A 67 -8.64 7.67 -4.98
CA PHE A 67 -9.11 6.31 -5.26
C PHE A 67 -9.75 5.66 -4.03
N ALA A 68 -9.16 5.86 -2.85
CA ALA A 68 -9.63 5.30 -1.59
C ALA A 68 -11.00 5.81 -1.15
N GLU A 69 -11.46 6.97 -1.65
CA GLU A 69 -12.77 7.53 -1.31
C GLU A 69 -13.93 6.68 -1.86
N THR A 70 -13.68 5.93 -2.94
CA THR A 70 -14.73 5.19 -3.68
C THR A 70 -14.41 3.72 -3.89
N HIS A 71 -13.17 3.28 -3.61
CA HIS A 71 -12.73 1.92 -3.86
C HIS A 71 -12.08 1.29 -2.62
N PRO A 72 -12.24 -0.03 -2.43
CA PRO A 72 -11.62 -0.74 -1.31
C PRO A 72 -10.10 -0.81 -1.47
N ILE A 73 -9.40 -0.66 -0.34
CA ILE A 73 -7.95 -0.80 -0.25
C ILE A 73 -7.58 -1.82 0.83
N LEU A 74 -6.69 -2.76 0.48
CA LEU A 74 -6.06 -3.69 1.40
C LEU A 74 -4.61 -3.29 1.65
N GLY A 75 -4.27 -2.88 2.88
CA GLY A 75 -2.89 -2.61 3.30
C GLY A 75 -2.33 -3.77 4.11
N THR A 76 -1.14 -4.25 3.74
CA THR A 76 -0.43 -5.31 4.50
C THR A 76 0.91 -4.79 5.02
N CYS A 77 1.19 -5.01 6.31
CA CYS A 77 2.44 -4.55 6.97
C CYS A 77 2.72 -3.05 6.69
N ALA A 78 3.69 -2.72 5.82
CA ALA A 78 3.97 -1.35 5.40
C ALA A 78 2.75 -0.64 4.80
N GLY A 79 1.89 -1.36 4.07
CA GLY A 79 0.64 -0.83 3.57
C GLY A 79 -0.32 -0.42 4.68
N LEU A 80 -0.43 -1.20 5.75
CA LEU A 80 -1.24 -0.84 6.93
C LEU A 80 -0.69 0.43 7.61
N ILE A 81 0.64 0.50 7.78
CA ILE A 81 1.31 1.69 8.34
C ILE A 81 0.99 2.94 7.49
N LEU A 82 1.00 2.82 6.16
CA LEU A 82 0.64 3.94 5.27
C LEU A 82 -0.84 4.32 5.36
N MET A 83 -1.74 3.37 5.58
CA MET A 83 -3.18 3.65 5.65
C MET A 83 -3.61 4.34 6.94
N SER A 84 -2.79 4.35 8.00
CA SER A 84 -3.14 4.91 9.29
C SER A 84 -3.43 6.43 9.23
N SER A 85 -4.00 6.97 10.31
CA SER A 85 -4.12 8.42 10.52
C SER A 85 -2.88 8.98 11.20
N GLU A 86 -2.21 8.16 12.01
CA GLU A 86 -0.98 8.54 12.71
C GLU A 86 0.07 7.41 12.65
N SER A 87 1.34 7.80 12.49
CA SER A 87 2.50 6.90 12.53
C SER A 87 3.51 7.42 13.55
N SER A 88 4.06 6.50 14.34
CA SER A 88 5.19 6.75 15.27
C SER A 88 6.47 7.28 14.60
N ASP A 89 6.62 7.11 13.29
CA ASP A 89 7.79 7.57 12.52
C ASP A 89 7.43 8.74 11.62
N THR A 90 8.12 9.87 11.82
CA THR A 90 7.91 11.15 11.12
C THR A 90 8.27 11.11 9.64
N ARG A 91 9.04 10.11 9.19
CA ARG A 91 9.38 9.91 7.77
C ARG A 91 8.23 9.28 6.99
N VAL A 92 7.25 8.68 7.68
CA VAL A 92 6.03 8.18 7.07
C VAL A 92 5.04 9.33 6.96
N SER A 93 4.43 9.50 5.80
CA SER A 93 3.28 10.38 5.62
C SER A 93 2.04 9.52 5.48
N PRO A 94 1.24 9.38 6.54
CA PRO A 94 0.05 8.56 6.49
C PRO A 94 -0.96 9.09 5.47
N LEU A 95 -1.67 8.18 4.83
CA LEU A 95 -2.73 8.50 3.87
C LEU A 95 -4.01 8.95 4.60
N GLY A 96 -4.18 8.55 5.87
CA GLY A 96 -5.35 8.89 6.67
C GLY A 96 -6.61 8.13 6.29
N LEU A 97 -6.47 6.87 5.85
CA LEU A 97 -7.59 6.05 5.37
C LEU A 97 -8.24 5.25 6.52
N LEU A 98 -7.49 4.99 7.59
CA LEU A 98 -7.93 4.30 8.79
C LEU A 98 -7.68 5.20 10.00
N ASN A 99 -8.70 5.40 10.85
CA ASN A 99 -8.55 6.19 12.07
C ASN A 99 -7.86 5.38 13.18
N ILE A 100 -6.57 5.12 13.00
CA ILE A 100 -5.73 4.35 13.92
C ILE A 100 -4.36 5.01 14.04
N LYS A 101 -3.73 4.83 15.20
CA LYS A 101 -2.32 5.13 15.43
C LYS A 101 -1.50 3.84 15.31
N VAL A 102 -0.40 3.89 14.57
CA VAL A 102 0.45 2.71 14.33
C VAL A 102 1.86 2.94 14.82
N GLU A 103 2.35 1.99 15.62
CA GLU A 103 3.76 1.89 16.01
C GLU A 103 4.52 0.95 15.05
N ARG A 104 5.64 1.42 14.51
CA ARG A 104 6.44 0.63 13.57
C ARG A 104 7.31 -0.36 14.30
N ASN A 105 7.32 -1.62 13.84
CA ASN A 105 8.21 -2.66 14.31
C ASN A 105 8.18 -2.82 15.85
N ALA A 106 6.98 -2.72 16.45
CA ALA A 106 6.80 -2.76 17.91
C ALA A 106 7.28 -4.08 18.55
N PHE A 107 7.32 -5.17 17.80
CA PHE A 107 7.86 -6.47 18.23
C PHE A 107 9.40 -6.52 18.27
N GLY A 108 10.09 -5.44 17.89
CA GLY A 108 11.54 -5.34 17.88
C GLY A 108 12.16 -5.55 16.48
N ARG A 109 13.42 -6.00 16.46
CA ARG A 109 14.18 -6.26 15.23
C ARG A 109 13.69 -7.53 14.50
N GLN A 110 14.10 -7.66 13.24
CA GLN A 110 13.77 -8.79 12.36
C GLN A 110 13.98 -10.18 12.97
N ILE A 111 14.96 -10.35 13.87
CA ILE A 111 15.23 -11.62 14.57
C ILE A 111 14.09 -12.05 15.51
N HIS A 112 13.16 -11.14 15.83
CA HIS A 112 12.01 -11.40 16.68
C HIS A 112 10.71 -11.60 15.89
N SER A 113 10.79 -11.70 14.55
CA SER A 113 9.63 -12.02 13.71
C SER A 113 9.20 -13.48 13.90
N PHE A 114 7.89 -13.74 13.80
CA PHE A 114 7.23 -15.04 14.00
C PHE A 114 6.27 -15.36 12.85
#